data_AF-A0A8D2B070-F1
#
_entry.id   AF-A0A8D2B070-F1
#
_cell.length_a   1.000
_cell.length_b   1.000
_cell.length_c   1.000
_cell.angle_alpha   90.00
_cell.angle_beta   90.00
_cell.angle_gamma   90.00
#
_symmetry.space_group_name_H-M   'P 1'
#
loop_
_entity.id
_entity.type
_entity.pdbx_description
1 polymer ?
#
loop_
_entity_poly.entity_id
_entity_poly.type
_entity_poly.pdbx_seq_one_letter_code
_entity_poly.pdbx_strand_id
1 'polypeptide(L)' 'MAHNMEPLAKKIFKGILVAELMGVFGAYFLFNKMNASQDFRQTMNKKFPFILEVYYKSIKQAGMYGIRKQDQEKWLDSKN' A
#
# COMPACT_ATOMS: atom_id res chain seq x y z
N MET A 1 -14.72 41.38 16.33
CA MET A 1 -14.82 39.99 16.82
C MET A 1 -14.24 39.03 15.76
N ALA A 2 -12.94 39.09 15.48
CA ALA A 2 -12.34 38.34 14.35
C ALA A 2 -10.98 37.68 14.68
N HIS A 3 -10.59 37.61 15.95
CA HIS A 3 -9.24 37.16 16.35
C HIS A 3 -9.18 35.72 16.94
N ASN A 4 -10.27 34.93 16.87
CA ASN A 4 -10.38 33.66 17.61
C ASN A 4 -10.35 32.37 16.76
N MET A 5 -10.25 32.45 15.43
CA MET A 5 -10.34 31.26 14.55
C MET A 5 -8.97 30.70 14.12
N GLU A 6 -7.91 31.50 14.19
CA GLU A 6 -6.54 31.11 13.79
C GLU A 6 -5.97 29.91 14.57
N PRO A 7 -6.09 29.82 15.92
CA PRO A 7 -5.53 28.69 16.66
C PRO A 7 -6.32 27.38 16.46
N LEU A 8 -7.62 27.45 16.17
CA LEU A 8 -8.44 26.27 15.89
C LEU A 8 -8.12 25.70 14.51
N ALA A 9 -8.04 26.57 13.49
CA ALA A 9 -7.66 26.16 12.13
C ALA A 9 -6.27 25.52 12.09
N LYS A 10 -5.28 26.08 12.81
CA LYS A 10 -3.93 25.51 12.92
C LYS A 10 -3.93 24.11 13.56
N LYS A 11 -4.78 23.87 14.57
CA LYS A 11 -4.91 22.53 15.20
C LYS A 11 -5.51 21.51 14.25
N ILE A 12 -6.57 21.88 13.53
CA ILE A 12 -7.21 20.99 12.54
C ILE A 12 -6.25 20.67 11.40
N PHE A 13 -5.58 21.69 10.86
CA PHE A 13 -4.60 21.52 9.79
C PHE A 13 -3.45 20.59 10.22
N LYS A 14 -2.92 20.76 11.44
CA LYS A 14 -1.89 19.86 11.98
C LYS A 14 -2.39 18.42 12.12
N GLY A 15 -3.65 18.24 12.53
CA GLY A 15 -4.29 16.92 12.57
C GLY A 15 -4.39 16.27 11.19
N ILE A 16 -4.82 17.03 10.19
CA ILE A 16 -4.89 16.56 8.80
C ILE A 16 -3.50 16.19 8.29
N LEU A 17 -2.49 17.03 8.52
CA LEU A 17 -1.12 16.77 8.09
C LEU A 17 -0.56 15.48 8.71
N VAL A 18 -0.81 15.24 10.01
CA VAL A 18 -0.40 14.00 10.66
C VAL A 18 -1.15 12.78 10.09
N ALA A 19 -2.44 12.92 9.81
CA ALA A 19 -3.23 11.85 9.21
C ALA A 19 -2.76 11.50 7.79
N GLU A 20 -2.43 12.51 6.97
CA GLU A 20 -1.86 12.32 5.62
C GLU A 20 -0.50 11.62 5.69
N LEU A 21 0.40 12.07 6.57
CA LEU A 21 1.71 11.43 6.75
C LEU A 21 1.57 9.97 7.18
N MET A 22 0.67 9.67 8.11
CA MET A 22 0.37 8.29 8.52
C MET A 22 -0.19 7.45 7.37
N GLY A 23 -1.08 8.03 6.55
CA GLY A 23 -1.64 7.36 5.37
C GLY A 23 -0.57 6.99 4.33
N VAL A 24 0.30 7.95 3.99
CA VAL A 24 1.42 7.72 3.05
C VAL A 24 2.40 6.70 3.62
N PHE A 25 2.73 6.79 4.91
CA PHE A 25 3.63 5.85 5.56
C PHE A 25 3.06 4.42 5.57
N GLY A 26 1.76 4.28 5.85
CA GLY A 26 1.06 2.99 5.77
C GLY A 26 1.06 2.40 4.36
N ALA A 27 0.78 3.21 3.34
CA ALA A 27 0.81 2.78 1.94
C ALA A 27 2.23 2.37 1.50
N TYR A 28 3.25 3.14 1.89
CA TYR A 28 4.65 2.81 1.61
C TYR A 28 5.07 1.51 2.28
N PHE A 29 4.75 1.33 3.56
CA PHE A 29 5.05 0.10 4.29
C PHE A 29 4.37 -1.12 3.66
N LEU A 30 3.11 -0.98 3.26
CA LEU A 30 2.36 -2.02 2.56
C LEU A 30 3.03 -2.40 1.24
N PHE A 31 3.39 -1.41 0.41
CA PHE A 31 4.09 -1.64 -0.86
C PHE A 31 5.46 -2.27 -0.66
N ASN A 32 6.24 -1.80 0.31
CA ASN A 32 7.55 -2.33 0.61
C ASN A 32 7.47 -3.80 1.05
N LYS A 33 6.48 -4.13 1.90
CA LYS A 33 6.24 -5.51 2.35
C LYS A 33 5.77 -6.41 1.23
N MET A 34 4.92 -5.92 0.33
CA MET A 34 4.55 -6.64 -0.90
C MET A 34 5.73 -6.87 -1.83
N ASN A 35 6.67 -5.93 -1.94
CA ASN A 35 7.86 -6.11 -2.76
C ASN A 35 8.82 -7.14 -2.16
N ALA A 36 9.04 -7.09 -0.85
CA ALA A 36 10.00 -7.94 -0.16
C ALA A 36 9.53 -9.39 0.06
N SER A 37 8.23 -9.64 0.24
CA SER A 37 7.70 -10.95 0.63
C SER A 37 6.63 -11.47 -0.31
N GLN A 38 6.93 -12.59 -0.96
CA GLN A 38 6.00 -13.33 -1.79
C GLN A 38 4.86 -13.98 -1.00
N ASP A 39 5.12 -14.43 0.24
CA ASP A 39 4.10 -15.02 1.10
C ASP A 39 3.10 -13.96 1.59
N PHE A 40 3.57 -12.73 1.78
CA PHE A 40 2.71 -11.60 2.04
C PHE A 40 1.81 -11.29 0.83
N ARG A 41 2.37 -11.34 -0.40
CA ARG A 41 1.57 -11.24 -1.63
C ARG A 41 0.54 -12.36 -1.74
N GLN A 42 0.87 -13.59 -1.33
CA GLN A 42 -0.08 -14.71 -1.30
C GLN A 42 -1.22 -14.47 -0.30
N THR A 43 -0.89 -13.93 0.87
CA THR A 43 -1.88 -13.57 1.90
C THR A 43 -2.79 -12.45 1.41
N MET A 44 -2.22 -11.44 0.74
CA MET A 44 -3.00 -10.38 0.09
C MET A 44 -3.86 -10.91 -1.05
N ASN A 45 -3.40 -11.90 -1.82
CA ASN A 45 -4.23 -12.54 -2.84
C ASN A 45 -5.48 -13.20 -2.24
N LYS A 46 -5.35 -13.78 -1.04
CA LYS A 46 -6.47 -14.42 -0.33
C LYS A 46 -7.41 -13.42 0.36
N LYS A 47 -6.87 -12.37 0.99
CA LYS A 47 -7.66 -11.41 1.78
C LYS A 47 -8.14 -10.20 0.99
N PHE A 48 -7.27 -9.63 0.15
CA PHE A 48 -7.48 -8.36 -0.54
C PHE A 48 -6.94 -8.42 -1.98
N PRO A 49 -7.56 -9.23 -2.86
CA PRO A 49 -7.06 -9.46 -4.22
C PRO A 49 -6.98 -8.17 -5.05
N PHE A 50 -7.89 -7.23 -4.83
CA PHE A 50 -7.90 -5.93 -5.51
C PHE A 50 -6.64 -5.09 -5.22
N ILE A 51 -6.18 -5.05 -3.96
CA ILE A 51 -4.98 -4.31 -3.56
C ILE A 51 -3.74 -4.91 -4.24
N LEU A 52 -3.68 -6.24 -4.28
CA LEU A 52 -2.59 -6.95 -4.96
C LEU A 52 -2.60 -6.70 -6.47
N GLU A 53 -3.77 -6.58 -7.09
CA GLU A 53 -3.88 -6.25 -8.50
C GLU A 53 -3.33 -4.85 -8.82
N VAL A 54 -3.65 -3.86 -7.99
CA VAL A 54 -3.08 -2.50 -8.10
C VAL A 54 -1.57 -2.53 -7.95
N TYR A 55 -1.04 -3.32 -7.02
CA TYR A 55 0.40 -3.54 -6.88
C TYR A 55 1.02 -4.10 -8.18
N TYR A 56 0.44 -5.16 -8.76
CA TYR A 56 0.92 -5.73 -10.02
C TYR A 56 0.89 -4.74 -11.18
N LYS A 57 -0.16 -3.91 -11.27
CA LYS A 57 -0.25 -2.87 -12.30
C LYS A 57 0.83 -1.81 -12.11
N SER A 58 1.09 -1.41 -10.86
CA SER A 58 2.09 -0.40 -10.52
C SER A 58 3.50 -0.86 -10.84
N ILE A 59 3.89 -2.09 -10.45
CA ILE A 59 5.22 -2.62 -10.77
C ILE A 59 5.40 -2.86 -12.28
N LYS A 60 4.34 -3.27 -12.98
CA LYS A 60 4.35 -3.40 -14.44
C LYS A 60 4.58 -2.04 -15.12
N GLN A 61 3.96 -0.98 -14.60
CA GLN A 61 4.18 0.39 -15.07
C GLN A 61 5.60 0.89 -14.74
N ALA A 62 6.19 0.44 -13.63
CA ALA A 62 7.58 0.71 -13.28
C ALA A 62 8.61 -0.13 -14.09
N GLY A 63 8.16 -0.94 -15.05
CA GLY A 63 9.02 -1.74 -15.93
C GLY A 63 9.42 -3.11 -15.36
N MET A 64 8.91 -3.50 -14.20
CA MET A 64 9.12 -4.83 -13.64
C MET A 64 8.04 -5.80 -14.11
N TYR A 65 8.42 -6.71 -15.00
CA TYR A 65 7.54 -7.74 -15.56
C TYR A 65 7.81 -9.12 -14.93
N GLY A 66 6.87 -10.05 -15.06
CA GLY A 66 7.07 -11.45 -14.66
C GLY A 66 6.77 -11.79 -13.20
N ILE A 67 6.74 -10.81 -12.28
CA ILE A 67 6.46 -11.03 -10.84
C ILE A 67 5.15 -11.79 -10.62
N ARG A 68 4.07 -11.44 -11.35
CA ARG A 68 2.78 -12.14 -11.25
C ARG A 68 2.90 -13.62 -11.65
N LYS A 69 3.67 -13.92 -12.70
CA LYS A 69 3.83 -15.30 -13.19
C LYS A 69 4.63 -16.13 -12.19
N GLN A 70 5.74 -15.58 -11.70
CA GLN A 70 6.55 -16.19 -10.64
C GLN A 70 5.74 -16.45 -9.36
N ASP A 71 4.87 -15.51 -9.00
CA ASP A 71 3.98 -15.67 -7.85
C ASP A 71 3.00 -16.83 -8.05
N GLN A 72 2.35 -16.92 -9.21
CA GLN A 72 1.43 -18.02 -9.53
C GLN A 72 2.12 -19.38 -9.57
N GLU A 73 3.30 -19.48 -10.19
CA GLU A 73 4.07 -20.73 -10.29
C GLU A 73 4.41 -21.27 -8.90
N LYS A 74 4.95 -20.43 -8.01
CA LYS A 74 5.29 -20.86 -6.65
C LYS A 74 4.06 -21.24 -5.83
N TRP A 75 2.94 -20.54 -6.00
CA TRP A 75 1.72 -20.85 -5.26
C TRP A 75 1.04 -22.12 -5.74
N LEU A 76 1.18 -22.46 -7.02
CA LEU A 76 0.73 -23.74 -7.56
C LEU A 76 1.62 -24.89 -7.06
N ASP A 77 2.95 -24.69 -7.07
CA ASP A 77 3.90 -25.68 -6.56
C ASP A 77 3.69 -25.98 -5.07
N SER A 78 3.42 -24.95 -4.25
CA SER A 78 3.13 -25.12 -2.80
C SER A 78 1.84 -25.88 -2.47
N LYS A 79 1.01 -26.20 -3.46
CA LYS A 79 -0.25 -26.95 -3.29
C LYS A 79 -0.12 -28.43 -3.66
N ASN A 80 0.95 -28.82 -4.36
CA ASN A 80 1.27 -30.20 -4.73
C ASN A 80 2.24 -30.82 -3.73
#